data_AF-A0A7X9CKX6-F1
#
_entry.id   AF-A0A7X9CKX6-F1
#
_cell.length_a   1.000
_cell.length_b   1.000
_cell.length_c   1.000
_cell.angle_alpha   90.00
_cell.angle_beta   90.00
_cell.angle_gamma   90.00
#
_symmetry.space_group_name_H-M   'P 1'
#
loop_
_entity.id
_entity.type
_entity.pdbx_description
1 polymer ?
#
loop_
_entity_poly.entity_id
_entity_poly.type
_entity_poly.pdbx_seq_one_letter_code
_entity_poly.pdbx_strand_id
1 'polypeptide(L)'
;GGYWKGNINFSTYEKRLIDNSIKKAKAILGEDFSEDFLLYNYIKVLNNKPILSRFKNISLLGDKIELNIADNERAQQIAYILLGTGILENNSRGYGFVNYSSGD
;
A
#
# COMPACT_ATOMS: atom_id res chain seq x y z
N GLY A 1 -13.21 -2.66 -7.49
CA GLY A 1 -13.06 -3.95 -6.77
C GLY A 1 -13.72 -3.84 -5.41
N GLY A 2 -14.18 -4.96 -4.85
CA GLY A 2 -14.69 -5.03 -3.47
C GLY A 2 -13.58 -5.38 -2.47
N TYR A 3 -13.97 -5.75 -1.25
CA TYR A 3 -13.05 -6.24 -0.22
C TYR A 3 -12.26 -7.46 -0.71
N TRP A 4 -10.97 -7.54 -0.42
CA TRP A 4 -10.13 -8.58 -1.01
C TRP A 4 -10.35 -9.97 -0.40
N LYS A 5 -10.51 -10.08 0.94
CA LYS A 5 -10.68 -11.38 1.59
C LYS A 5 -11.95 -12.07 1.12
N GLY A 6 -11.83 -13.32 0.72
CA GLY A 6 -12.92 -14.13 0.14
C GLY A 6 -13.17 -13.88 -1.35
N ASN A 7 -12.52 -12.88 -1.96
CA ASN A 7 -12.64 -12.58 -3.39
C ASN A 7 -11.35 -12.85 -4.17
N ILE A 8 -10.19 -12.56 -3.58
CA ILE A 8 -8.86 -12.86 -4.13
C ILE A 8 -7.96 -13.44 -3.04
N ASN A 9 -6.92 -14.16 -3.45
CA ASN A 9 -5.88 -14.63 -2.53
C ASN A 9 -4.95 -13.48 -2.11
N PHE A 10 -4.17 -13.73 -1.06
CA PHE A 10 -3.25 -12.73 -0.51
C PHE A 10 -2.17 -12.32 -1.52
N SER A 11 -1.59 -13.24 -2.30
CA SER A 11 -0.57 -12.91 -3.29
C SER A 11 -1.07 -11.97 -4.39
N THR A 12 -2.33 -12.06 -4.79
CA THR A 12 -2.93 -11.11 -5.74
C THR A 12 -3.13 -9.73 -5.11
N TYR A 13 -3.55 -9.68 -3.85
CA TYR A 13 -3.68 -8.42 -3.10
C TYR A 13 -2.31 -7.75 -2.92
N GLU A 14 -1.32 -8.54 -2.52
CA GLU A 14 0.07 -8.16 -2.35
C GLU A 14 0.67 -7.60 -3.65
N LYS A 15 0.50 -8.31 -4.76
CA LYS A 15 0.93 -7.82 -6.09
C LYS A 15 0.32 -6.46 -6.42
N ARG A 16 -0.99 -6.26 -6.16
CA ARG A 16 -1.63 -4.96 -6.41
C ARG A 16 -1.05 -3.83 -5.56
N LEU A 17 -0.69 -4.12 -4.32
CA LEU A 17 -0.02 -3.16 -3.44
C LEU A 17 1.35 -2.77 -4.01
N ILE A 18 2.15 -3.75 -4.43
CA ILE A 18 3.49 -3.53 -5.01
C ILE A 18 3.39 -2.76 -6.33
N ASP A 19 2.59 -3.25 -7.28
CA ASP A 19 2.42 -2.64 -8.60
C ASP A 19 1.97 -1.17 -8.48
N ASN A 20 1.01 -0.90 -7.58
CA ASN A 20 0.54 0.46 -7.32
C ASN A 20 1.65 1.35 -6.76
N SER A 21 2.44 0.82 -5.81
CA SER A 21 3.52 1.56 -5.16
C SER A 21 4.62 1.92 -6.14
N ILE A 22 5.06 0.96 -6.96
CA ILE A 22 6.05 1.17 -8.02
C ILE A 22 5.54 2.17 -9.05
N LYS A 23 4.30 2.02 -9.51
CA LYS A 23 3.68 2.93 -10.49
C LYS A 23 3.65 4.38 -9.99
N LYS A 24 3.32 4.59 -8.71
CA LYS A 24 3.31 5.93 -8.10
C LYS A 24 4.72 6.51 -8.00
N ALA A 25 5.69 5.71 -7.59
CA ALA A 25 7.09 6.13 -7.53
C ALA A 25 7.62 6.54 -8.92
N LYS A 26 7.40 5.71 -9.95
CA LYS A 26 7.77 6.02 -11.34
C LYS A 26 7.14 7.33 -11.82
N ALA A 27 5.87 7.56 -11.52
CA ALA A 27 5.17 8.79 -11.91
C ALA A 27 5.75 10.05 -11.24
N ILE A 28 6.25 9.95 -10.00
CA ILE A 28 6.83 11.08 -9.26
C ILE A 28 8.30 11.32 -9.64
N LEU A 29 9.08 10.25 -9.79
CA LEU A 29 10.51 10.34 -10.13
C LEU A 29 10.72 10.67 -11.61
N GLY A 30 9.73 10.39 -12.47
CA GLY A 30 9.82 10.60 -13.92
C GLY A 30 10.80 9.64 -14.60
N GLU A 31 11.20 8.57 -13.93
CA GLU A 31 12.12 7.57 -14.45
C GLU A 31 11.49 6.17 -14.44
N ASP A 32 11.90 5.35 -15.40
CA ASP A 32 11.72 3.91 -15.31
C ASP A 32 12.94 3.32 -14.61
N PHE A 33 12.72 2.49 -13.60
CA PHE A 33 13.78 1.89 -12.79
C PHE A 33 13.62 0.38 -12.72
N SER A 34 14.74 -0.32 -12.53
CA SER A 34 14.77 -1.76 -12.31
C SER A 34 13.87 -2.12 -11.12
N GLU A 35 12.94 -3.04 -11.34
CA GLU A 35 12.07 -3.59 -10.30
C GLU A 35 12.70 -4.79 -9.58
N ASP A 36 14.00 -5.06 -9.83
CA ASP A 36 14.78 -6.11 -9.16
C ASP A 36 15.29 -5.62 -7.79
N PHE A 37 14.36 -5.46 -6.84
CA PHE A 37 14.67 -5.16 -5.45
C PHE A 37 13.54 -5.66 -4.54
N LEU A 38 13.88 -5.88 -3.26
CA LEU A 38 12.89 -6.19 -2.24
C LEU A 38 12.24 -4.89 -1.75
N LEU A 39 10.91 -4.73 -1.89
CA LEU A 39 10.22 -3.53 -1.42
C LEU A 39 9.95 -3.54 0.10
N TYR A 40 9.56 -4.69 0.64
CA TYR A 40 9.24 -4.86 2.07
C TYR A 40 9.63 -6.27 2.53
N ASN A 41 9.89 -6.43 3.82
CA ASN A 41 10.21 -7.71 4.45
C ASN A 41 8.92 -8.46 4.85
N TYR A 42 7.91 -7.74 5.37
CA TYR A 42 6.60 -8.31 5.65
C TYR A 42 5.44 -7.31 5.53
N ILE A 43 4.24 -7.87 5.36
CA ILE A 43 2.95 -7.18 5.50
C ILE A 43 2.18 -7.83 6.64
N LYS A 44 1.65 -7.01 7.54
CA LYS A 44 0.81 -7.48 8.64
C LYS A 44 -0.54 -6.79 8.60
N VAL A 45 -1.62 -7.57 8.61
CA VAL A 45 -2.97 -7.05 8.80
C VAL A 45 -3.22 -6.84 10.30
N LEU A 46 -3.51 -5.61 10.70
CA LEU A 46 -3.63 -5.22 12.12
C LEU A 46 -5.04 -5.39 12.69
N ASN A 47 -6.05 -5.50 11.83
CA ASN A 47 -7.46 -5.61 12.23
C ASN A 47 -7.99 -7.04 12.04
N ASN A 48 -8.77 -7.51 13.01
CA ASN A 48 -9.41 -8.83 12.96
C ASN A 48 -10.61 -8.90 12.01
N LYS A 49 -11.40 -7.82 11.95
CA LYS A 49 -12.57 -7.67 11.06
C LYS A 49 -12.35 -6.46 10.15
N PRO A 50 -12.85 -6.47 8.89
CA PRO A 50 -12.71 -5.34 8.00
C PRO A 50 -13.24 -4.06 8.63
N ILE A 51 -12.55 -2.96 8.37
CA ILE A 51 -12.97 -1.62 8.77
C ILE A 51 -13.92 -1.10 7.69
N LEU A 52 -15.14 -0.76 8.10
CA LEU A 52 -16.15 -0.17 7.23
C LEU A 52 -15.99 1.33 7.18
N SER A 53 -15.95 1.88 5.98
CA SER A 53 -16.03 3.31 5.70
C SER A 53 -17.20 3.60 4.77
N ARG A 54 -18.06 4.56 5.14
CA ARG A 54 -19.17 4.99 4.28
C ARG A 54 -18.65 6.00 3.24
N PHE A 55 -18.88 5.71 1.97
CA PHE A 55 -18.56 6.61 0.88
C PHE A 55 -19.81 6.84 0.03
N LYS A 56 -20.40 8.03 0.14
CA LYS A 56 -21.72 8.34 -0.46
C LYS A 56 -22.75 7.27 -0.05
N ASN A 57 -23.35 6.59 -1.03
CA ASN A 57 -24.40 5.59 -0.84
C ASN A 57 -23.86 4.15 -0.75
N ILE A 58 -22.54 3.96 -0.74
CA ILE A 58 -21.91 2.63 -0.65
C ILE A 58 -21.05 2.51 0.62
N SER A 59 -20.79 1.27 1.03
CA SER A 59 -19.83 0.95 2.07
C SER A 59 -18.58 0.33 1.44
N LEU A 60 -17.42 0.90 1.78
CA LEU A 60 -16.12 0.37 1.42
C LEU A 60 -15.54 -0.35 2.63
N LEU A 61 -15.00 -1.54 2.40
CA LEU A 61 -14.32 -2.32 3.42
C LEU A 61 -12.82 -2.31 3.13
N GLY A 62 -12.02 -2.06 4.16
CA GLY A 62 -10.57 -2.07 4.08
C GLY A 62 -9.94 -2.71 5.31
N ASP A 63 -8.63 -2.93 5.23
CA ASP A 63 -7.82 -3.39 6.34
C ASP A 63 -6.83 -2.30 6.73
N LYS A 64 -6.53 -2.21 8.02
CA LYS A 64 -5.37 -1.47 8.52
C LYS A 64 -4.18 -2.42 8.43
N ILE A 65 -3.14 -2.00 7.73
CA ILE A 65 -1.94 -2.81 7.53
C ILE A 65 -0.71 -2.10 8.09
N GLU A 66 0.30 -2.91 8.39
CA GLU A 66 1.66 -2.51 8.70
C GLU A 66 2.57 -3.11 7.63
N LEU A 67 3.48 -2.29 7.11
CA LEU A 67 4.48 -2.67 6.12
C LEU A 67 5.86 -2.43 6.74
N ASN A 68 6.68 -3.46 6.83
CA ASN A 68 8.08 -3.29 7.18
C ASN A 68 8.89 -3.17 5.89
N ILE A 69 9.25 -1.94 5.56
CA ILE A 69 9.99 -1.60 4.33
C ILE A 69 11.41 -2.15 4.42
N ALA A 70 11.93 -2.67 3.30
CA ALA A 70 13.29 -3.18 3.25
C ALA A 70 14.32 -2.03 3.32
N ASP A 71 15.53 -2.31 3.82
CA ASP A 71 16.53 -1.27 4.11
C ASP A 71 17.27 -0.74 2.87
N ASN A 72 17.03 -1.31 1.68
CA ASN A 72 17.66 -0.82 0.46
C ASN A 72 17.14 0.57 0.07
N GLU A 73 18.01 1.35 -0.56
CA GLU A 73 17.75 2.75 -0.91
C GLU A 73 16.46 2.92 -1.72
N ARG A 74 16.20 2.02 -2.67
CA ARG A 74 15.01 2.11 -3.54
C ARG A 74 13.72 1.88 -2.76
N ALA A 75 13.69 0.88 -1.88
CA ALA A 75 12.55 0.62 -1.01
C ALA A 75 12.25 1.80 -0.08
N GLN A 76 13.29 2.39 0.52
CA GLN A 76 13.16 3.58 1.38
C GLN A 76 12.68 4.80 0.60
N GLN A 77 13.18 5.01 -0.62
CA GLN A 77 12.73 6.09 -1.50
C GLN A 77 11.25 5.94 -1.88
N ILE A 78 10.82 4.72 -2.25
CA ILE A 78 9.42 4.43 -2.56
C ILE A 78 8.55 4.65 -1.33
N ALA A 79 8.96 4.18 -0.15
CA ALA A 79 8.23 4.39 1.09
C ALA A 79 8.03 5.87 1.41
N TYR A 80 9.06 6.70 1.20
CA TYR A 80 8.96 8.15 1.37
C TYR A 80 7.91 8.77 0.44
N ILE A 81 7.87 8.34 -0.83
CA ILE A 81 6.83 8.79 -1.80
C ILE A 81 5.43 8.33 -1.36
N LEU A 82 5.31 7.14 -0.78
CA LEU A 82 4.04 6.60 -0.30
C LEU A 82 3.47 7.35 0.91
N LEU A 83 4.31 8.00 1.73
CA LEU A 83 3.83 8.90 2.79
C LEU A 83 2.97 10.04 2.22
N GLY A 84 3.34 10.59 1.06
CA GLY A 84 2.59 11.66 0.39
C GLY A 84 1.46 11.15 -0.52
N THR A 85 1.65 10.02 -1.18
CA THR A 85 0.73 9.53 -2.22
C THR A 85 -0.26 8.46 -1.75
N GLY A 86 -0.03 7.90 -0.56
CA GLY A 86 -0.71 6.73 -0.02
C GLY A 86 -0.44 5.45 -0.82
N ILE A 87 -0.92 4.33 -0.31
CA ILE A 87 -0.90 3.01 -0.94
C ILE A 87 -2.25 2.66 -1.58
N LEU A 88 -2.24 1.75 -2.53
CA LEU A 88 -3.43 1.26 -3.23
C LEU A 88 -4.25 2.41 -3.87
N GLU A 89 -5.56 2.40 -3.68
CA GLU A 89 -6.54 3.15 -4.48
C GLU A 89 -7.29 4.19 -3.62
N ASN A 90 -7.99 5.12 -4.30
CA ASN A 90 -8.85 6.14 -3.68
C ASN A 90 -8.13 7.10 -2.70
N ASN A 91 -6.82 7.34 -2.88
CA ASN A 91 -6.06 8.21 -1.99
C ASN A 91 -6.56 9.65 -1.99
N SER A 92 -7.00 10.18 -3.13
CA SER A 92 -7.63 11.52 -3.21
C SER A 92 -8.96 11.63 -2.42
N ARG A 93 -9.51 10.52 -1.94
CA ARG A 93 -10.71 10.43 -1.11
C ARG A 93 -10.40 10.05 0.34
N GLY A 94 -9.13 10.09 0.76
CA GLY A 94 -8.71 9.85 2.14
C GLY A 94 -8.36 8.39 2.49
N TYR A 95 -8.26 7.50 1.49
CA TYR A 95 -7.93 6.09 1.72
C TYR A 95 -6.44 5.79 1.52
N GLY A 96 -5.93 4.76 2.20
CA GLY A 96 -4.59 4.24 1.95
C GLY A 96 -3.44 5.17 2.38
N PHE A 97 -3.69 6.24 3.13
CA PHE A 97 -2.59 7.00 3.72
C PHE A 97 -1.87 6.20 4.79
N VAL A 98 -0.56 6.40 4.88
CA VAL A 98 0.34 5.68 5.78
C VAL A 98 1.16 6.67 6.59
N ASN A 99 1.64 6.20 7.73
CA ASN A 99 2.49 6.94 8.64
C ASN A 99 3.81 6.17 8.77
N TYR A 100 4.89 6.81 9.19
CA TYR A 100 6.15 6.12 9.51
C TYR A 100 6.34 5.98 11.02
N SER A 101 7.01 4.91 11.43
CA SER A 101 7.58 4.72 12.75
C SER A 101 8.98 4.15 12.57
N SER A 102 10.00 4.79 13.15
CA SER A 102 11.31 4.15 13.29
C SER A 102 11.14 2.97 14.23
N GLY A 103 11.57 1.77 13.83
CA GLY A 103 11.66 0.66 14.77
C GLY A 103 12.69 1.01 15.83
N ASP A 104 12.28 1.01 17.10
CA ASP A 104 13.20 0.96 18.25
C ASP A 104 13.65 -0.49 18.50
#